data_AF-A0AAX1G962-F1
#
_entry.id   AF-A0AAX1G962-F1
#
_cell.length_a   1.000
_cell.length_b   1.000
_cell.length_c   1.000
_cell.angle_alpha   90.00
_cell.angle_beta   90.00
_cell.angle_gamma   90.00
#
_symmetry.space_group_name_H-M   'P 1'
#
loop_
_entity.id
_entity.type
_entity.pdbx_description
1 polymer ?
#
loop_
_entity_poly.entity_id
_entity_poly.type
_entity_poly.pdbx_seq_one_letter_code
_entity_poly.pdbx_strand_id
1 'polypeptide(L)'
;MNKEKIVITPSNRQLFDGNEEQFRLFKKEVSIPNSNEKVLYDNSSAIPIWDIDENIRKAIAEKISGIKVIEYPYDPIPSYKNENLDIYIQNVESEMHKNRITIITATGESQPARYKIKLLGFIFHWRSIRGAC
;
A
#
# COMPACT_ATOMS: atom_id res chain seq x y z
N MET A 1 21.01 -2.86 16.58
CA MET A 1 19.67 -2.90 15.94
C MET A 1 19.43 -1.59 15.22
N ASN A 2 19.58 -1.58 13.90
CA ASN A 2 19.16 -0.43 13.09
C ASN A 2 17.64 -0.38 13.12
N LYS A 3 17.07 0.65 13.76
CA LYS A 3 15.63 0.91 13.71
C LYS A 3 15.33 1.45 12.31
N GLU A 4 14.71 0.64 11.45
CA GLU A 4 14.11 1.17 10.22
C GLU A 4 13.04 2.18 10.63
N LYS A 5 13.19 3.42 10.17
CA LYS A 5 12.20 4.46 10.45
C LYS A 5 11.15 4.37 9.35
N ILE A 6 9.98 3.86 9.72
CA ILE A 6 8.83 3.71 8.82
C ILE A 6 8.03 5.02 8.88
N VAL A 7 8.03 5.76 7.77
CA VAL A 7 7.16 6.94 7.60
C VAL A 7 6.01 6.54 6.69
N ILE A 8 4.78 6.68 7.18
CA ILE A 8 3.57 6.40 6.40
C ILE A 8 2.94 7.74 6.03
N THR A 9 2.72 7.95 4.74
CA THR A 9 2.04 9.12 4.20
C THR A 9 0.69 8.68 3.63
N PRO A 10 -0.42 8.99 4.32
CA PRO A 10 -1.76 8.66 3.83
C PRO A 10 -2.08 9.39 2.53
N SER A 11 -2.93 8.76 1.72
CA SER A 11 -3.52 9.30 0.51
C SER A 11 -4.97 8.80 0.43
N ASN A 12 -5.81 9.51 -0.30
CA ASN A 12 -7.16 9.07 -0.58
C ASN A 12 -7.51 9.42 -2.03
N ARG A 13 -7.01 8.61 -2.96
CA ARG A 13 -7.18 8.86 -4.39
C ARG A 13 -7.61 7.59 -5.12
N GLN A 14 -8.71 7.66 -5.85
CA GLN A 14 -9.12 6.58 -6.76
C GLN A 14 -8.17 6.55 -7.97
N LEU A 15 -7.50 5.42 -8.17
CA LEU A 15 -6.60 5.20 -9.30
C LEU A 15 -7.32 4.61 -10.50
N PHE A 16 -8.24 3.67 -10.25
CA PHE A 16 -8.97 2.88 -11.24
C PHE A 16 -10.41 2.61 -10.79
N ASP A 17 -11.31 2.55 -11.77
CA ASP A 17 -12.69 2.09 -11.64
C ASP A 17 -13.16 1.58 -13.01
N GLY A 18 -13.40 0.28 -13.15
CA GLY A 18 -13.66 -0.34 -14.44
C GLY A 18 -13.92 -1.84 -14.35
N ASN A 19 -13.73 -2.54 -15.46
CA ASN A 19 -13.98 -3.99 -15.55
C ASN A 19 -12.78 -4.82 -15.09
N GLU A 20 -12.98 -6.14 -15.01
CA GLU A 20 -11.98 -7.09 -14.52
C GLU A 20 -10.73 -7.19 -15.41
N GLU A 21 -10.91 -7.21 -16.73
CA GLU A 21 -9.80 -7.37 -17.67
C GLU A 21 -8.82 -6.20 -17.55
N GLN A 22 -9.36 -4.98 -17.51
CA GLN A 22 -8.59 -3.75 -17.31
C GLN A 22 -7.99 -3.69 -15.90
N PHE A 23 -8.71 -4.16 -14.89
CA PHE A 23 -8.22 -4.23 -13.50
C PHE A 23 -6.98 -5.13 -13.38
N ARG A 24 -7.00 -6.32 -13.98
CA ARG A 24 -5.90 -7.30 -13.92
C ARG A 24 -4.61 -6.76 -14.58
N LEU A 25 -4.75 -5.97 -15.64
CA LEU A 25 -3.64 -5.39 -16.39
C LEU A 25 -3.33 -3.93 -16.01
N PHE A 26 -3.96 -3.42 -14.95
CA PHE A 26 -3.86 -2.00 -14.60
C PHE A 26 -2.44 -1.62 -14.15
N LYS A 27 -1.86 -0.63 -14.84
CA LYS A 27 -0.61 0.01 -14.46
C LYS A 27 -0.75 1.53 -14.51
N LYS A 28 -0.15 2.23 -13.57
CA LYS A 28 -0.22 3.70 -13.51
C LYS A 28 0.95 4.29 -12.75
N GLU A 29 1.53 5.36 -13.29
CA GLU A 29 2.47 6.17 -12.54
C GLU A 29 1.75 6.94 -11.42
N VAL A 30 2.25 6.81 -10.20
CA VAL A 30 1.80 7.56 -9.04
C VAL A 30 2.91 8.48 -8.57
N SER A 31 2.56 9.75 -8.36
CA SER A 31 3.50 10.74 -7.80
C SER A 31 3.74 10.47 -6.34
N ILE A 32 5.01 10.44 -5.95
CA ILE A 32 5.41 10.32 -4.56
C ILE A 32 5.13 11.67 -3.86
N PRO A 33 4.49 11.67 -2.68
CA PRO A 33 4.26 12.90 -1.93
C PRO A 33 5.58 13.60 -1.56
N ASN A 34 5.61 14.93 -1.66
CA ASN A 34 6.78 15.76 -1.35
C ASN A 34 8.02 15.46 -2.18
N SER A 35 7.86 14.85 -3.36
CA SER A 35 8.92 14.72 -4.36
C SER A 35 8.37 14.96 -5.76
N ASN A 36 9.26 15.25 -6.72
CA ASN A 36 8.92 15.34 -8.14
C ASN A 36 9.01 13.98 -8.84
N GLU A 37 9.19 12.91 -8.08
CA GLU A 37 9.37 11.56 -8.59
C GLU A 37 8.02 10.86 -8.76
N LYS A 38 7.95 10.00 -9.78
CA LYS A 38 6.83 9.10 -10.01
C LYS A 38 7.32 7.67 -9.99
N VAL A 39 6.52 6.79 -9.42
CA VAL A 39 6.77 5.35 -9.41
C VAL A 39 5.64 4.62 -10.10
N LEU A 40 5.96 3.51 -10.76
CA LEU A 40 4.99 2.71 -11.46
C LEU A 40 4.24 1.80 -10.48
N TYR A 41 2.96 2.04 -10.30
CA TYR A 41 2.05 1.06 -9.72
C TYR A 41 1.67 0.03 -10.79
N ASP A 42 1.79 -1.26 -10.47
CA ASP A 42 1.39 -2.39 -11.28
C ASP A 42 0.54 -3.33 -10.41
N ASN A 43 -0.75 -3.41 -10.73
CA ASN A 43 -1.70 -4.21 -9.96
C ASN A 43 -1.33 -5.70 -9.95
N SER A 44 -0.69 -6.19 -11.01
CA SER A 44 -0.27 -7.60 -11.12
C SER A 44 0.90 -7.95 -10.21
N SER A 45 1.66 -6.95 -9.76
CA SER A 45 2.81 -7.10 -8.87
C SER A 45 2.46 -6.79 -7.41
N ALA A 46 1.22 -6.38 -7.14
CA ALA A 46 0.78 -6.07 -5.79
C ALA A 46 0.52 -7.37 -5.01
N ILE A 47 1.15 -7.50 -3.85
CA ILE A 47 0.93 -8.61 -2.93
C ILE A 47 -0.05 -8.19 -1.86
N PRO A 48 -0.86 -9.10 -1.33
CA PRO A 48 -1.80 -8.73 -0.30
C PRO A 48 -1.11 -8.40 1.02
N ILE A 49 -1.74 -7.57 1.85
CA ILE A 49 -1.18 -7.11 3.12
C ILE A 49 -0.88 -8.24 4.11
N TRP A 50 -1.49 -9.43 3.98
CA TRP A 50 -1.24 -10.57 4.86
C TRP A 50 0.22 -11.06 4.78
N ASP A 51 0.88 -10.86 3.64
CA ASP A 51 2.22 -11.38 3.35
C ASP A 51 3.35 -10.53 3.94
N ILE A 52 3.02 -9.48 4.72
CA ILE A 52 4.01 -8.64 5.41
C ILE A 52 3.96 -8.72 6.94
N ASP A 53 5.05 -8.25 7.56
CA ASP A 53 5.26 -8.24 9.00
C ASP A 53 4.09 -7.60 9.76
N GLU A 54 3.68 -8.26 10.84
CA GLU A 54 2.54 -7.85 11.65
C GLU A 54 2.65 -6.42 12.19
N ASN A 55 3.84 -5.98 12.58
CA ASN A 55 4.03 -4.63 13.10
C ASN A 55 3.78 -3.58 12.01
N ILE A 56 4.17 -3.89 10.76
CA ILE A 56 3.91 -3.03 9.61
C ILE A 56 2.40 -2.99 9.33
N ARG A 57 1.71 -4.14 9.36
CA ARG A 57 0.25 -4.21 9.15
C ARG A 57 -0.51 -3.35 10.17
N LYS A 58 -0.16 -3.47 11.46
CA LYS A 58 -0.74 -2.65 12.54
C LYS A 58 -0.46 -1.16 12.33
N ALA A 59 0.79 -0.80 12.01
CA ALA A 59 1.15 0.60 11.75
C ALA A 59 0.39 1.21 10.55
N ILE A 60 0.13 0.42 9.50
CA ILE A 60 -0.70 0.84 8.36
C ILE A 60 -2.13 1.14 8.83
N ALA A 61 -2.74 0.21 9.56
CA ALA A 61 -4.11 0.34 10.06
C ALA A 61 -4.28 1.53 11.02
N GLU A 62 -3.29 1.80 11.87
CA GLU A 62 -3.30 2.93 12.81
C GLU A 62 -3.13 4.28 12.10
N LYS A 63 -2.28 4.37 11.08
CA LYS A 63 -1.92 5.65 10.45
C LYS A 63 -2.80 6.03 9.26
N ILE A 64 -3.47 5.07 8.62
CA ILE A 64 -4.34 5.32 7.47
C ILE A 64 -5.79 5.26 7.94
N SER A 65 -6.46 6.40 7.87
CA SER A 65 -7.87 6.51 8.23
C SER A 65 -8.77 5.60 7.39
N GLY A 66 -9.74 4.94 8.04
CA GLY A 66 -10.77 4.16 7.36
C GLY A 66 -10.40 2.71 7.07
N ILE A 67 -9.22 2.26 7.51
CA ILE A 67 -8.89 0.83 7.54
C ILE A 67 -9.66 0.18 8.69
N LYS A 68 -10.45 -0.84 8.37
CA LYS A 68 -11.12 -1.71 9.34
C LYS A 68 -10.32 -2.98 9.49
N VAL A 69 -10.02 -3.33 10.73
CA VAL A 69 -9.43 -4.61 11.11
C VAL A 69 -10.57 -5.52 11.54
N ILE A 70 -10.72 -6.65 10.87
CA ILE A 70 -11.76 -7.65 11.14
C ILE A 70 -11.05 -8.90 11.64
N GLU A 71 -11.25 -9.21 12.91
CA GLU A 71 -10.74 -10.42 13.54
C GLU A 71 -11.76 -11.56 13.40
N TYR A 72 -11.27 -12.77 13.11
CA TYR A 72 -12.10 -13.96 13.03
C TYR A 72 -11.72 -14.92 14.15
N PRO A 73 -12.68 -15.55 14.85
CA PRO A 73 -12.39 -16.42 16.01
C PRO A 73 -11.47 -17.61 15.71
N TYR A 74 -11.39 -18.02 14.45
CA TYR A 74 -10.64 -19.20 14.00
C TYR A 74 -9.52 -18.88 13.02
N ASP A 75 -9.33 -17.60 12.67
CA ASP A 75 -8.25 -17.18 11.77
C ASP A 75 -7.17 -16.42 12.57
N PRO A 76 -5.91 -16.88 12.56
CA PRO A 76 -4.84 -16.16 13.22
C PRO A 76 -4.51 -14.81 12.58
N ILE A 77 -4.93 -14.55 11.34
CA ILE A 77 -4.62 -13.32 10.62
C ILE A 77 -5.89 -12.49 10.42
N PRO A 78 -5.96 -11.26 10.95
CA PRO A 78 -7.12 -10.40 10.74
C PRO A 78 -7.18 -9.89 9.30
N SER A 79 -8.40 -9.62 8.84
CA SER A 79 -8.64 -8.94 7.57
C SER A 79 -8.54 -7.43 7.69
N TYR A 80 -7.80 -6.82 6.77
CA TYR A 80 -7.63 -5.37 6.68
C TYR A 80 -8.38 -4.89 5.45
N LYS A 81 -9.45 -4.11 5.65
CA LYS A 81 -10.31 -3.63 4.57
C LYS A 81 -10.48 -2.11 4.60
N ASN A 82 -10.59 -1.49 3.43
CA ASN A 82 -11.01 -0.10 3.26
C ASN A 82 -12.25 -0.07 2.36
N GLU A 83 -13.39 0.40 2.86
CA GLU A 83 -14.65 0.44 2.08
C GLU A 83 -15.02 -0.93 1.45
N ASN A 84 -14.77 -2.02 2.18
CA ASN A 84 -14.93 -3.43 1.77
C ASN A 84 -13.90 -3.97 0.76
N LEU A 85 -12.98 -3.12 0.27
CA LEU A 85 -11.87 -3.54 -0.57
C LEU A 85 -10.72 -4.09 0.28
N ASP A 86 -10.04 -5.12 -0.22
CA ASP A 86 -8.89 -5.71 0.43
C ASP A 86 -7.64 -4.85 0.23
N ILE A 87 -6.72 -4.89 1.20
CA ILE A 87 -5.51 -4.06 1.15
C ILE A 87 -4.36 -4.85 0.53
N TYR A 88 -3.75 -4.22 -0.46
CA TYR A 88 -2.59 -4.71 -1.18
C TYR A 88 -1.45 -3.71 -1.06
N ILE A 89 -0.24 -4.23 -1.27
CA ILE A 89 0.97 -3.44 -1.26
C ILE A 89 1.86 -3.78 -2.45
N GLN A 90 2.65 -2.82 -2.89
CA GLN A 90 3.67 -3.04 -3.91
C GLN A 90 4.96 -2.35 -3.46
N ASN A 91 6.05 -3.09 -3.43
CA ASN A 91 7.36 -2.50 -3.19
C ASN A 91 7.93 -1.99 -4.52
N VAL A 92 8.38 -0.75 -4.50
CA VAL A 92 9.05 -0.08 -5.63
C VAL A 92 10.32 0.57 -5.12
N GLU A 93 11.33 0.63 -5.98
CA GLU A 93 12.54 1.40 -5.71
C GLU A 93 12.35 2.82 -6.22
N SER A 94 12.84 3.78 -5.44
CA SER A 94 12.89 5.18 -5.83
C SER A 94 14.34 5.61 -5.98
N GLU A 95 14.64 6.22 -7.12
CA GLU A 95 15.98 6.74 -7.43
C GLU A 95 16.28 7.97 -6.57
N MET A 96 15.30 8.86 -6.37
CA MET A 96 15.48 10.10 -5.62
C MET A 96 15.67 9.85 -4.12
N HIS A 97 14.97 8.87 -3.56
CA HIS A 97 15.06 8.55 -2.14
C HIS A 97 16.13 7.50 -1.83
N LYS A 98 16.74 6.86 -2.85
CA LYS A 98 17.68 5.72 -2.71
C LYS A 98 17.17 4.64 -1.74
N ASN A 99 15.85 4.53 -1.63
CA ASN A 99 15.15 3.77 -0.60
C ASN A 99 14.01 2.99 -1.25
N ARG A 100 13.64 1.89 -0.60
CA ARG A 100 12.42 1.15 -0.95
C ARG A 100 11.21 1.97 -0.50
N ILE A 101 10.24 2.11 -1.38
CA ILE A 101 8.92 2.67 -1.09
C ILE A 101 7.89 1.56 -1.22
N THR A 102 6.95 1.47 -0.30
CA THR A 102 5.80 0.57 -0.43
C THR A 102 4.58 1.40 -0.76
N ILE A 103 3.97 1.15 -1.91
CA ILE A 103 2.68 1.70 -2.29
C ILE A 103 1.60 0.87 -1.61
N ILE A 104 0.60 1.51 -1.02
CA ILE A 104 -0.52 0.85 -0.33
C ILE A 104 -1.80 1.17 -1.07
N THR A 105 -2.51 0.12 -1.49
CA THR A 105 -3.77 0.25 -2.23
C THR A 105 -4.88 -0.56 -1.59
N ALA A 106 -6.12 -0.09 -1.71
CA ALA A 106 -7.30 -0.90 -1.52
C ALA A 106 -7.79 -1.35 -2.89
N THR A 107 -7.90 -2.64 -3.11
CA THR A 107 -8.28 -3.21 -4.42
C THR A 107 -9.34 -4.28 -4.25
N GLY A 108 -10.14 -4.46 -5.31
CA GLY A 108 -11.14 -5.51 -5.35
C GLY A 108 -12.42 -5.08 -6.06
N GLU A 109 -13.39 -5.97 -5.97
CA GLU A 109 -14.73 -5.76 -6.50
C GLU A 109 -15.53 -4.86 -5.55
N SER A 110 -16.08 -3.78 -6.09
CA SER A 110 -16.91 -2.83 -5.31
C SER A 110 -18.40 -3.01 -5.55
N GLN A 111 -18.76 -3.50 -6.75
CA GLN A 111 -20.10 -3.83 -7.22
C GLN A 111 -19.96 -4.98 -8.22
N PRO A 112 -21.02 -5.77 -8.49
CA PRO A 112 -20.97 -6.85 -9.46
C PRO A 112 -20.28 -6.45 -10.77
N ALA A 113 -19.18 -7.12 -11.11
CA ALA A 113 -18.34 -6.89 -12.30
C ALA A 113 -17.68 -5.50 -12.40
N ARG A 114 -17.57 -4.75 -11.29
CA ARG A 114 -16.94 -3.42 -11.23
C ARG A 114 -15.86 -3.35 -10.16
N TYR A 115 -14.62 -3.24 -10.63
CA TYR A 115 -13.41 -3.31 -9.83
C TYR A 115 -12.82 -1.92 -9.62
N LYS A 116 -12.28 -1.69 -8.42
CA LYS A 116 -11.67 -0.41 -8.02
C LYS A 116 -10.28 -0.61 -7.48
N ILE A 117 -9.43 0.39 -7.70
CA ILE A 117 -8.12 0.51 -7.07
C ILE A 117 -8.05 1.91 -6.47
N LYS A 118 -7.81 1.98 -5.17
CA LYS A 118 -7.71 3.21 -4.40
C LYS A 118 -6.33 3.29 -3.76
N LEU A 119 -5.61 4.38 -4.00
CA LEU A 119 -4.34 4.66 -3.35
C LEU A 119 -4.59 5.17 -1.94
N LEU A 120 -4.17 4.36 -0.96
CA LEU A 120 -4.30 4.64 0.47
C LEU A 120 -3.08 5.34 1.06
N GLY A 121 -1.91 5.18 0.45
CA GLY A 121 -0.72 5.85 0.92
C GLY A 121 0.59 5.21 0.48
N PHE A 122 1.67 5.69 1.10
CA PHE A 122 3.03 5.24 0.85
C PHE A 122 3.74 4.97 2.18
N ILE A 123 4.60 3.96 2.18
CA ILE A 123 5.56 3.71 3.25
C ILE A 123 6.95 4.02 2.72
N PHE A 124 7.66 4.92 3.41
CA PHE A 124 9.05 5.19 3.15
C PHE A 124 9.92 4.42 4.13
N HIS A 125 10.74 3.51 3.61
CA HIS A 125 11.71 2.75 4.40
C HIS A 125 13.01 3.55 4.48
N TRP A 126 13.16 4.37 5.53
CA TRP A 126 14.42 5.09 5.73
C TRP A 126 15.46 4.18 6.37
N ARG A 127 16.54 3.92 5.64
CA ARG A 127 17.78 3.43 6.24
C ARG A 127 18.45 4.59 6.96
N SER A 128 18.40 4.60 8.30
CA SER A 128 19.23 5.49 9.10
C SER A 128 20.69 5.08 8.92
N ILE A 129 21.42 5.77 8.04
CA ILE A 129 22.88 5.69 8.02
C ILE A 129 23.38 6.44 9.25
N ARG A 130 23.48 5.77 10.40
CA ARG A 130 24.32 6.27 11.49
C ARG A 130 25.77 6.00 11.06
N GLY A 131 26.45 7.02 10.57
CA GLY A 131 27.85 6.89 10.18
C GLY A 131 28.37 8.04 9.34
N ALA A 132 28.22 9.29 9.80
CA ALA A 132 29.06 10.41 9.40
C ALA A 132 28.88 11.53 10.43
N CYS A 133 29.73 11.51 11.46
CA CYS A 133 30.33 12.62 12.20
C CYS A 133 30.92 12.06 13.50
#